data_AF-A0A4Q2LI74-F1
#
_entry.id   AF-A0A4Q2LI74-F1
#
_cell.length_a   1.000
_cell.length_b   1.000
_cell.length_c   1.000
_cell.angle_alpha   90.00
_cell.angle_beta   90.00
_cell.angle_gamma   90.00
#
_symmetry.space_group_name_H-M   'P 1'
#
loop_
_entity.id
_entity.type
_entity.pdbx_description
1 polymer ?
#
loop_
_entity_poly.entity_id
_entity_poly.type
_entity_poly.pdbx_seq_one_letter_code
_entity_poly.pdbx_strand_id
1 'polypeptide(L)'
;MKLKLNVTNKSIEKYIKVCKFSAAKCDSLEEVVYKITRGVELGKTIMRFAGGFRIIRYHNVNFTLKCNEVIDINVDKKNNEVPITERLKRMHYNKHYKVMV
;
A
#
# COMPACT_ATOMS: atom_id res chain seq x y z
N MET A 1 6.73 -2.25 -18.39
CA MET A 1 5.38 -1.72 -18.08
C MET A 1 5.22 -1.57 -16.57
N LYS A 2 5.23 -0.34 -16.03
CA LYS A 2 4.70 -0.10 -14.67
C LYS A 2 3.17 -0.23 -14.78
N LEU A 3 2.61 -1.35 -14.36
CA LEU A 3 1.16 -1.48 -14.24
C LEU A 3 0.68 -0.39 -13.26
N LYS A 4 -0.09 0.58 -13.75
CA LYS A 4 -0.64 1.66 -12.93
C LYS A 4 -1.62 1.03 -11.95
N LEU A 5 -1.28 1.01 -10.67
CA LEU A 5 -2.15 0.53 -9.61
C LEU A 5 -3.42 1.41 -9.57
N ASN A 6 -4.59 0.79 -9.58
CA ASN A 6 -5.84 1.49 -9.38
C ASN A 6 -6.21 1.50 -7.90
N VAL A 7 -6.36 2.69 -7.33
CA VAL A 7 -6.71 2.92 -5.92
C VAL A 7 -8.07 3.59 -5.89
N THR A 8 -9.09 2.86 -5.42
CA THR A 8 -10.48 3.35 -5.37
C THR A 8 -10.72 4.26 -4.17
N ASN A 9 -11.70 5.17 -4.27
CA ASN A 9 -12.14 5.99 -3.12
C ASN A 9 -12.49 5.15 -1.89
N LYS A 10 -13.13 4.00 -2.10
CA LYS A 10 -13.43 3.04 -1.02
C LYS A 10 -12.16 2.54 -0.32
N SER A 11 -11.11 2.22 -1.08
CA SER A 11 -9.82 1.82 -0.52
C SER A 11 -9.12 2.96 0.23
N ILE A 12 -9.22 4.19 -0.27
CA ILE A 12 -8.69 5.40 0.39
C ILE A 12 -9.37 5.60 1.75
N GLU A 13 -10.71 5.61 1.78
CA GLU A 13 -11.48 5.74 3.03
C GLU A 13 -11.12 4.64 4.02
N LYS A 14 -10.97 3.40 3.55
CA LYS A 14 -10.61 2.28 4.41
C LYS A 14 -9.20 2.43 4.97
N TYR A 15 -8.25 2.89 4.14
CA TYR A 15 -6.90 3.22 4.60
C TYR A 15 -6.92 4.29 5.69
N ILE A 16 -7.67 5.38 5.50
CA ILE A 16 -7.78 6.47 6.47
C ILE A 16 -8.34 5.95 7.81
N LYS A 17 -9.36 5.09 7.76
CA LYS A 17 -9.98 4.50 8.96
C LYS A 17 -9.03 3.55 9.70
N VAL A 18 -8.28 2.72 8.97
CA VAL A 18 -7.45 1.65 9.53
C VAL A 18 -6.06 2.16 9.93
N CYS A 19 -5.50 3.11 9.19
CA CYS A 19 -4.16 3.65 9.37
C CYS A 19 -4.19 5.13 9.81
N LYS A 20 -5.04 5.47 10.80
CA LYS A 20 -5.31 6.85 11.24
C LYS A 20 -4.05 7.70 11.44
N PHE A 21 -3.05 7.19 12.17
CA PHE A 21 -1.80 7.92 12.42
C PHE A 21 -0.96 8.17 11.17
N SER A 22 -1.00 7.26 10.20
CA SER A 22 -0.31 7.43 8.92
C SER A 22 -1.07 8.42 8.03
N ALA A 23 -2.39 8.33 8.02
CA ALA A 23 -3.29 9.19 7.26
C ALA A 23 -3.28 10.64 7.77
N ALA A 24 -3.23 10.85 9.09
CA ALA A 24 -3.15 12.19 9.70
C ALA A 24 -1.86 12.96 9.33
N LYS A 25 -0.85 12.27 8.80
CA LYS A 25 0.38 12.86 8.25
C LYS A 25 0.30 13.02 6.73
N CYS A 26 -0.90 13.11 6.17
CA CYS A 26 -1.09 13.37 4.74
C CYS A 26 -1.76 14.72 4.59
N ASP A 27 -1.20 15.58 3.75
CA ASP A 27 -1.78 16.90 3.46
C ASP A 27 -2.79 16.85 2.32
N SER A 28 -2.86 15.73 1.60
CA SER A 28 -3.73 15.53 0.44
C SER A 28 -4.16 14.07 0.25
N LEU A 29 -5.18 13.83 -0.57
CA LEU A 29 -5.61 12.48 -0.94
C LEU A 29 -4.55 11.79 -1.81
N GLU A 30 -3.79 12.55 -2.61
CA GLU A 30 -2.68 12.07 -3.42
C GLU A 30 -1.60 11.42 -2.55
N GLU A 31 -1.30 11.99 -1.38
CA GLU A 31 -0.35 11.39 -0.43
C GLU A 31 -0.88 10.10 0.20
N VAL A 32 -2.20 10.00 0.41
CA VAL A 32 -2.83 8.76 0.86
C VAL A 32 -2.70 7.69 -0.23
N VAL A 33 -3.02 8.03 -1.48
CA VAL A 33 -2.88 7.14 -2.65
C VAL A 33 -1.43 6.69 -2.81
N TYR A 34 -0.46 7.59 -2.63
CA TYR A 34 0.95 7.23 -2.62
C TYR A 34 1.30 6.25 -1.51
N LYS A 35 0.84 6.46 -0.27
CA LYS A 35 1.11 5.55 0.84
C LYS A 35 0.50 4.15 0.61
N ILE A 36 -0.69 4.07 0.01
CA ILE A 36 -1.31 2.81 -0.42
C ILE A 36 -0.44 2.14 -1.50
N THR A 37 -0.06 2.91 -2.53
CA THR A 37 0.77 2.42 -3.64
C THR A 37 2.12 1.91 -3.15
N ARG A 38 2.80 2.67 -2.29
CA ARG A 38 4.04 2.25 -1.63
C ARG A 38 3.86 0.96 -0.82
N GLY A 39 2.75 0.83 -0.10
CA GLY A 39 2.42 -0.37 0.66
C GLY A 39 2.30 -1.61 -0.23
N VAL A 40 1.67 -1.45 -1.38
CA VAL A 40 1.53 -2.50 -2.40
C VAL A 40 2.85 -2.82 -3.08
N GLU A 41 3.65 -1.82 -3.44
CA GLU A 41 4.90 -2.02 -4.19
C GLU A 41 6.05 -2.56 -3.32
N LEU A 42 6.15 -2.13 -2.06
CA LEU A 42 7.19 -2.58 -1.14
C LEU A 42 6.76 -3.79 -0.29
N GLY A 43 5.46 -4.07 -0.22
CA GLY A 43 4.93 -5.18 0.56
C GLY A 43 5.30 -6.55 -0.04
N LYS A 44 5.11 -7.60 0.76
CA LYS A 44 5.32 -8.99 0.34
C LYS A 44 3.98 -9.61 0.01
N THR A 45 3.89 -10.31 -1.12
CA THR A 45 2.71 -11.16 -1.39
C THR A 45 2.68 -12.31 -0.40
N ILE A 46 1.62 -12.42 0.38
CA ILE A 46 1.43 -13.50 1.36
C ILE A 46 0.45 -14.57 0.86
N MET A 47 -0.48 -14.20 -0.02
CA MET A 47 -1.45 -15.11 -0.62
C MET A 47 -1.73 -14.75 -2.07
N ARG A 48 -1.96 -15.75 -2.90
CA ARG A 48 -2.47 -15.63 -4.27
C ARG A 48 -3.62 -16.60 -4.43
N PHE A 49 -4.69 -16.16 -5.06
CA PHE A 49 -5.85 -16.98 -5.38
C PHE A 49 -6.07 -17.01 -6.89
N ALA A 50 -6.81 -18.01 -7.36
CA ALA A 50 -7.31 -18.03 -8.73
C ALA A 50 -8.16 -16.78 -9.02
N GLY A 51 -8.21 -16.36 -10.29
CA GLY A 51 -8.97 -15.16 -10.70
C GLY A 51 -8.29 -13.83 -10.40
N GLY A 52 -6.97 -13.82 -10.19
CA GLY A 52 -6.16 -12.60 -10.10
C GLY A 52 -6.19 -11.90 -8.73
N PHE A 53 -6.72 -12.56 -7.69
CA PHE A 53 -6.69 -12.02 -6.34
C PHE A 53 -5.36 -12.29 -5.66
N ARG A 54 -4.83 -11.28 -4.97
CA ARG A 54 -3.63 -11.43 -4.14
C ARG A 54 -3.69 -10.55 -2.91
N ILE A 55 -3.08 -11.01 -1.83
CA ILE A 55 -2.93 -10.23 -0.61
C ILE A 55 -1.46 -9.86 -0.46
N ILE A 56 -1.21 -8.56 -0.32
CA ILE A 56 0.11 -8.00 -0.11
C ILE A 56 0.16 -7.43 1.30
N ARG A 57 1.18 -7.83 2.07
CA ARG A 57 1.39 -7.35 3.43
C ARG A 57 2.55 -6.37 3.50
N TYR A 58 2.32 -5.26 4.21
CA TYR A 58 3.28 -4.21 4.50
C TYR A 58 3.15 -3.84 5.98
N HIS A 59 4.18 -4.13 6.78
CA HIS A 59 4.08 -4.24 8.24
C HIS A 59 2.91 -5.17 8.61
N ASN A 60 1.96 -4.64 9.36
CA ASN A 60 0.73 -5.28 9.83
C ASN A 60 -0.50 -4.88 9.01
N VAL A 61 -0.32 -4.24 7.84
CA VAL A 61 -1.41 -3.86 6.93
C VAL A 61 -1.44 -4.81 5.74
N ASN A 62 -2.61 -5.37 5.46
CA ASN A 62 -2.88 -6.16 4.27
C ASN A 62 -3.63 -5.33 3.23
N PHE A 63 -3.18 -5.42 1.99
CA PHE A 63 -3.83 -4.90 0.81
C PHE A 63 -4.35 -6.07 0.00
N THR A 64 -5.66 -6.14 -0.19
CA THR A 64 -6.29 -7.12 -1.08
C THR A 64 -6.42 -6.50 -2.44
N LEU A 65 -5.79 -7.12 -3.42
CA LEU A 65 -5.83 -6.72 -4.82
C LEU A 65 -6.64 -7.71 -5.63
N LYS A 66 -7.38 -7.20 -6.61
CA LYS A 66 -7.93 -7.96 -7.73
C LYS A 66 -7.30 -7.44 -9.01
N CYS A 67 -6.50 -8.27 -9.68
CA CYS A 67 -5.64 -7.86 -10.79
C CYS A 67 -4.69 -6.71 -10.36
N ASN A 68 -5.02 -5.47 -10.73
CA ASN A 68 -4.26 -4.25 -10.43
C ASN A 68 -5.06 -3.21 -9.62
N GLU A 69 -6.18 -3.60 -9.03
CA GLU A 69 -7.03 -2.71 -8.24
C GLU A 69 -6.97 -3.09 -6.76
N VAL A 70 -6.78 -2.09 -5.90
CA VAL A 70 -6.90 -2.26 -4.44
C VAL A 70 -8.37 -2.22 -4.06
N ILE A 71 -8.91 -3.38 -3.70
CA ILE A 71 -10.33 -3.56 -3.38
C ILE A 71 -10.58 -3.54 -1.87
N ASP A 72 -9.57 -3.88 -1.06
CA ASP A 72 -9.70 -3.90 0.39
C ASP A 72 -8.38 -3.64 1.11
N ILE A 73 -8.48 -3.09 2.31
CA ILE A 73 -7.36 -2.79 3.21
C ILE A 73 -7.77 -3.16 4.63
N ASN A 74 -6.96 -3.94 5.33
CA ASN A 74 -7.19 -4.28 6.73
C ASN A 74 -5.88 -4.35 7.52
N VAL A 75 -5.98 -4.24 8.84
CA VAL A 75 -4.87 -4.46 9.75
C VAL A 75 -4.99 -5.84 10.35
N ASP A 76 -3.90 -6.59 10.29
CA ASP A 76 -3.76 -7.90 10.89
C ASP A 76 -2.62 -7.84 11.90
N LYS A 77 -3.01 -7.81 13.18
CA LYS A 77 -2.08 -7.81 14.32
C LYS A 77 -1.77 -9.22 14.84
N LYS A 78 -2.43 -10.26 14.29
CA LYS A 78 -2.30 -11.64 14.78
C LYS A 78 -1.14 -12.36 14.11
N ASN A 79 -0.91 -12.05 12.84
CA ASN A 79 0.16 -12.67 12.08
C ASN A 79 1.44 -11.82 12.07
N ASN A 80 2.57 -12.46 11.77
CA ASN A 80 3.86 -11.78 11.66
C ASN A 80 3.80 -10.61 10.68
N GLU A 81 4.38 -9.49 11.09
CA GLU A 81 4.51 -8.32 10.24
C GLU A 81 5.55 -8.54 9.12
N VAL A 82 5.40 -7.81 8.03
CA VAL A 82 6.44 -7.69 7.00
C VAL A 82 7.16 -6.36 7.24
N PRO A 83 8.28 -6.35 8.00
CA PRO A 83 8.95 -5.12 8.36
C PRO A 83 9.56 -4.48 7.12
N ILE A 84 9.22 -3.21 6.89
CA ILE A 84 9.81 -2.39 5.84
C ILE A 84 10.64 -1.27 6.46
N THR A 85 11.95 -1.28 6.18
CA THR A 85 12.89 -0.30 6.70
C THR A 85 12.59 1.12 6.18
N GLU A 86 12.89 2.14 6.98
CA GLU A 86 12.80 3.53 6.55
C GLU A 86 13.66 3.82 5.31
N ARG A 87 14.79 3.12 5.17
CA ARG A 87 15.65 3.20 3.97
C ARG A 87 14.87 2.85 2.70
N LEU A 88 14.13 1.75 2.70
CA LEU A 88 13.31 1.33 1.54
C LEU A 88 12.19 2.34 1.25
N LYS A 89 11.54 2.88 2.30
CA LYS A 89 10.52 3.92 2.15
C LYS A 89 11.10 5.18 1.49
N ARG A 90 12.30 5.59 1.90
CA ARG A 90 13.00 6.77 1.33
C ARG A 90 13.44 6.53 -0.11
N MET A 91 13.99 5.36 -0.43
CA MET A 91 14.36 5.00 -1.80
C MET A 91 13.14 5.01 -2.73
N HIS A 92 12.02 4.48 -2.26
CA HIS A 92 10.76 4.50 -3.00
C HIS A 92 10.24 5.92 -3.22
N TYR A 93 10.23 6.75 -2.18
CA TYR A 93 9.86 8.16 -2.30
C TYR A 93 10.73 8.90 -3.31
N ASN A 94 12.06 8.74 -3.22
CA ASN A 94 12.98 9.36 -4.16
C ASN A 94 12.67 8.91 -5.60
N LYS A 95 12.47 7.61 -5.84
CA LYS A 95 12.15 7.08 -7.17
C LYS A 95 10.87 7.67 -7.79
N HIS A 96 9.87 8.01 -6.98
CA HIS A 96 8.56 8.48 -7.46
C HIS A 96 8.39 10.00 -7.43
N TYR A 97 9.04 10.72 -6.51
CA TYR A 97 8.89 12.18 -6.33
C TYR A 97 10.17 12.99 -6.57
N LYS A 98 11.35 12.38 -6.45
CA LYS A 98 12.61 12.98 -6.89
C LYS A 98 13.08 12.25 -8.14
N VAL A 99 12.46 12.54 -9.28
CA VAL A 99 13.11 12.21 -10.55
C VAL A 99 14.52 12.79 -10.49
N MET A 100 15.49 11.94 -10.78
CA MET A 100 16.93 12.17 -10.75
C MET A 100 17.24 13.52 -11.41
N VAL A 101 17.90 14.40 -10.66
CA VAL A 101 18.81 15.37 -11.26
C VAL A 101 19.95 14.59 -11.91
#